data_AF-A0A2S9FDR9-F1
#
_entry.id   AF-A0A2S9FDR9-F1
#
_cell.length_a   1.000
_cell.length_b   1.000
_cell.length_c   1.000
_cell.angle_alpha   90.00
_cell.angle_beta   90.00
_cell.angle_gamma   90.00
#
_symmetry.space_group_name_H-M   'P 1'
#
loop_
_entity.id
_entity.type
_entity.pdbx_description
1 polymer ?
#
loop_
_entity_poly.entity_id
_entity_poly.type
_entity_poly.pdbx_seq_one_letter_code
_entity_poly.pdbx_strand_id
1 'polypeptide(L)'
;GLVDEMMATEQQVHSFMSAPAFMAAFAEVDDAGPDPEAIKHIANRTMDFCERFLELSERCRALSVRSDQVDIVTDCAHILNDPLQSYREFIDDFADVVKALPRVLQHASGTVDMGSLGLYLSVDDKRYARMIKRLDAITGA
;
A
#
# COMPACT_ATOMS: atom_id res chain seq x y z
N GLY A 1 -1.26 -19.34 0.15
CA GLY A 1 -1.49 -19.05 -1.28
C GLY A 1 -1.16 -17.59 -1.56
N LEU A 2 -1.21 -17.15 -2.82
CA LEU A 2 -0.87 -15.76 -3.20
C LEU A 2 -1.67 -14.71 -2.42
N VAL A 3 -2.95 -14.98 -2.17
CA VAL A 3 -3.81 -14.07 -1.41
C VAL A 3 -3.44 -14.05 0.07
N ASP A 4 -3.05 -15.17 0.67
CA ASP A 4 -2.54 -15.17 2.05
C ASP A 4 -1.22 -14.39 2.17
N GLU A 5 -0.32 -14.52 1.17
CA GLU A 5 0.91 -13.73 1.11
C GLU A 5 0.61 -12.23 1.00
N MET A 6 -0.43 -11.86 0.25
CA MET A 6 -0.89 -10.47 0.14
C MET A 6 -1.44 -9.94 1.46
N MET A 7 -2.35 -10.66 2.11
CA MET A 7 -2.92 -10.27 3.41
C MET A 7 -1.82 -10.15 4.48
N ALA A 8 -0.84 -11.05 4.47
CA ALA A 8 0.32 -10.97 5.35
C ALA A 8 1.19 -9.73 5.05
N THR A 9 1.34 -9.36 3.78
CA THR A 9 2.08 -8.15 3.39
C THR A 9 1.33 -6.88 3.84
N GLU A 10 0.01 -6.82 3.66
CA GLU A 10 -0.84 -5.73 4.16
C GLU A 10 -0.73 -5.57 5.68
N GLN A 11 -0.80 -6.68 6.43
CA GLN A 11 -0.61 -6.64 7.89
C GLN A 11 0.77 -6.13 8.28
N GLN A 12 1.82 -6.45 7.52
CA GLN A 12 3.17 -5.93 7.75
C GLN A 12 3.24 -4.42 7.49
N VAL A 13 2.59 -3.91 6.45
CA VAL A 13 2.48 -2.46 6.20
C VAL A 13 1.80 -1.79 7.38
N HIS A 14 0.63 -2.29 7.81
CA HIS A 14 -0.11 -1.71 8.93
C HIS A 14 0.74 -1.72 10.22
N SER A 15 1.41 -2.83 10.52
CA SER A 15 2.26 -2.95 11.72
C SER A 15 3.47 -2.04 11.66
N PHE A 16 4.03 -1.84 10.46
CA PHE A 16 5.13 -0.91 10.24
C PHE A 16 4.70 0.55 10.44
N MET A 17 3.58 0.97 9.84
CA MET A 17 3.09 2.35 9.93
C MET A 17 2.55 2.71 11.33
N SER A 18 2.08 1.73 12.09
CA SER A 18 1.62 1.92 13.48
C SER A 18 2.74 1.83 14.51
N ALA A 19 3.97 1.50 14.10
CA ALA A 19 5.10 1.38 15.02
C ALA A 19 5.47 2.75 15.64
N PRO A 20 5.78 2.81 16.94
CA PRO A 20 6.24 4.07 17.56
C PRO A 20 7.47 4.68 16.86
N ALA A 21 8.37 3.83 16.34
CA ALA A 21 9.54 4.25 15.58
C ALA A 21 9.18 4.99 14.27
N PHE A 22 8.04 4.66 13.66
CA PHE A 22 7.53 5.38 12.49
C PHE A 22 7.19 6.81 12.87
N MET A 23 6.37 7.01 13.91
CA MET A 23 5.98 8.35 14.37
C MET A 23 7.16 9.16 14.91
N ALA A 24 8.11 8.50 15.58
CA ALA A 24 9.30 9.14 16.12
C ALA A 24 10.18 9.79 15.04
N ALA A 25 10.25 9.22 13.83
CA ALA A 25 11.03 9.80 12.74
C ALA A 25 10.52 11.19 12.29
N PHE A 26 9.23 11.45 12.47
CA PHE A 26 8.58 12.72 12.11
C PHE A 26 8.42 13.68 13.29
N ALA A 27 8.77 13.25 14.51
CA ALA A 27 8.68 14.08 15.70
C ALA A 27 9.84 15.07 15.78
N GLU A 28 9.56 16.29 16.26
CA GLU A 28 10.62 17.22 16.64
C GLU A 28 11.19 16.79 18.00
N VAL A 29 12.48 16.46 18.05
CA VAL A 29 13.22 16.19 19.30
C VAL A 29 14.31 17.25 19.44
N ASP A 30 14.26 18.02 20.53
CA ASP A 30 15.29 19.00 20.97
C ASP A 30 15.90 19.86 19.84
N ASP A 31 15.11 20.78 19.26
CA ASP A 31 15.52 21.78 18.24
C ASP A 31 16.13 21.20 16.93
N ALA A 32 16.28 19.88 16.80
CA ALA A 32 16.91 19.23 15.65
C ALA A 32 15.95 18.98 14.48
N GLY A 33 14.64 19.13 14.69
CA GLY A 33 13.62 18.82 13.70
C GLY A 33 13.49 17.31 13.41
N PRO A 34 12.71 16.93 12.38
CA PRO A 34 12.53 15.52 11.98
C PRO A 34 13.84 14.87 11.50
N ASP A 35 14.01 13.56 11.74
CA ASP A 35 15.21 12.81 11.33
C ASP A 35 15.16 12.46 9.83
N PRO A 36 16.00 13.09 8.97
CA PRO A 36 15.92 12.90 7.53
C PRO A 36 16.33 11.50 7.08
N GLU A 37 17.26 10.84 7.78
CA GLU A 37 17.70 9.49 7.41
C GLU A 37 16.65 8.46 7.82
N ALA A 38 16.01 8.64 8.97
CA ALA A 38 14.88 7.79 9.38
C ALA A 38 13.69 7.94 8.42
N ILE A 39 13.35 9.17 8.00
CA ILE A 39 12.28 9.43 7.02
C ILE A 39 12.60 8.76 5.69
N LYS A 40 13.83 8.88 5.20
CA LYS A 40 14.26 8.22 3.95
C LYS A 40 14.19 6.70 4.06
N HIS A 41 14.59 6.14 5.19
CA HIS A 41 14.46 4.71 5.44
C HIS A 41 13.00 4.27 5.44
N ILE A 42 12.10 5.04 6.06
CA ILE A 42 10.66 4.79 6.03
C ILE A 42 10.10 4.82 4.61
N ALA A 43 10.50 5.80 3.80
CA ALA A 43 10.06 5.92 2.41
C ALA A 43 10.51 4.70 1.59
N ASN A 44 11.78 4.30 1.69
CA ASN A 44 12.29 3.10 1.02
C ASN A 44 11.52 1.85 1.47
N ARG A 45 11.32 1.69 2.78
CA ARG A 45 10.60 0.53 3.32
C ARG A 45 9.15 0.47 2.84
N THR A 46 8.51 1.62 2.69
CA THR A 46 7.16 1.73 2.13
C THR A 46 7.14 1.30 0.66
N MET A 47 8.16 1.67 -0.12
CA MET A 47 8.29 1.24 -1.51
C MET A 47 8.62 -0.25 -1.66
N ASP A 48 9.39 -0.85 -0.75
CA ASP A 48 9.62 -2.31 -0.72
C ASP A 48 8.29 -3.09 -0.66
N PHE A 49 7.32 -2.60 0.12
CA PHE A 49 6.00 -3.23 0.19
C PHE A 49 5.22 -3.07 -1.12
N CYS A 50 5.32 -1.93 -1.80
CA CYS A 50 4.74 -1.72 -3.12
C CYS A 50 5.32 -2.72 -4.14
N GLU A 51 6.65 -2.90 -4.15
CA GLU A 51 7.33 -3.90 -4.99
C GLU A 51 6.86 -5.32 -4.66
N ARG A 52 6.67 -5.64 -3.38
CA ARG A 52 6.14 -6.94 -2.98
C ARG A 52 4.73 -7.19 -3.49
N PHE A 53 3.85 -6.18 -3.47
CA PHE A 53 2.51 -6.30 -4.06
C PHE A 53 2.57 -6.47 -5.59
N LEU A 54 3.49 -5.79 -6.27
CA LEU A 54 3.71 -5.96 -7.71
C LEU A 54 4.12 -7.39 -8.04
N GLU A 55 5.10 -7.93 -7.32
CA GLU A 55 5.56 -9.31 -7.49
C GLU A 55 4.42 -10.33 -7.32
N LEU A 56 3.58 -10.16 -6.29
CA LEU A 56 2.43 -11.03 -6.06
C LEU A 56 1.40 -10.94 -7.20
N SER A 57 1.13 -9.73 -7.70
CA SER A 57 0.22 -9.50 -8.83
C SER A 57 0.75 -10.14 -10.12
N GLU A 58 2.05 -10.01 -10.40
CA GLU A 58 2.71 -10.63 -11.55
C GLU A 58 2.67 -12.15 -11.49
N ARG A 59 2.99 -12.72 -10.32
CA ARG A 59 2.91 -14.17 -10.07
C ARG A 59 1.49 -14.70 -10.30
N CYS A 60 0.45 -13.94 -9.92
CA CYS A 60 -0.93 -14.34 -10.18
C CYS A 60 -1.27 -14.34 -11.67
N ARG A 61 -0.82 -13.33 -12.43
CA ARG A 61 -1.07 -13.25 -13.87
C ARG A 61 -0.30 -14.30 -14.66
N ALA A 62 0.82 -14.80 -14.12
CA ALA A 62 1.61 -15.87 -14.71
C ALA A 62 1.00 -17.27 -14.52
N LEU A 63 -0.07 -17.42 -13.73
CA LEU A 63 -0.72 -18.71 -13.51
C LEU A 63 -1.37 -19.21 -14.81
N SER A 64 -0.89 -20.35 -15.32
CA SER A 64 -1.59 -21.10 -16.36
C SER A 64 -2.79 -21.81 -15.75
N VAL A 65 -4.01 -21.41 -16.12
CA VAL A 65 -5.24 -22.04 -15.62
C VAL A 65 -6.08 -22.65 -16.72
N ARG A 66 -6.79 -23.71 -16.34
CA ARG A 66 -7.81 -24.33 -17.17
C ARG A 66 -8.99 -23.37 -17.32
N SER A 67 -9.73 -23.52 -18.42
CA SER A 67 -10.85 -22.61 -18.77
C SER A 67 -11.94 -22.54 -17.69
N ASP A 68 -12.10 -23.59 -16.87
CA ASP A 68 -13.08 -23.67 -15.78
C ASP A 68 -12.67 -22.92 -14.51
N GLN A 69 -11.44 -22.39 -14.46
CA GLN A 69 -10.89 -21.69 -13.29
C GLN A 69 -10.56 -20.21 -13.56
N VAL A 70 -10.86 -19.73 -14.78
CA VAL A 70 -10.54 -18.35 -15.21
C VAL A 70 -11.15 -17.32 -14.26
N ASP A 71 -12.41 -17.49 -13.88
CA ASP A 71 -13.11 -16.56 -12.99
C ASP A 71 -12.43 -16.41 -11.61
N ILE A 72 -11.83 -17.49 -11.08
CA ILE A 72 -11.14 -17.47 -9.79
C ILE A 72 -9.81 -16.72 -9.91
N VAL A 73 -9.07 -16.95 -10.99
CA VAL A 73 -7.82 -16.21 -11.25
C VAL A 73 -8.10 -14.74 -11.53
N THR A 74 -9.20 -14.41 -12.21
CA THR A 74 -9.64 -13.03 -12.40
C THR A 74 -9.96 -12.36 -11.06
N ASP A 75 -10.72 -13.00 -10.18
CA ASP A 75 -10.98 -12.48 -8.82
C ASP A 75 -9.68 -12.30 -8.03
N CYS A 76 -8.76 -13.27 -8.10
CA CYS A 76 -7.45 -13.21 -7.44
C CYS A 76 -6.60 -12.05 -7.96
N ALA A 77 -6.52 -11.87 -9.28
CA ALA A 77 -5.76 -10.79 -9.90
C ALA A 77 -6.32 -9.41 -9.53
N HIS A 78 -7.64 -9.31 -9.39
CA HIS A 78 -8.30 -8.09 -8.92
C HIS A 78 -7.96 -7.79 -7.46
N ILE A 79 -8.09 -8.77 -6.56
CA ILE A 79 -7.73 -8.63 -5.14
C ILE A 79 -6.27 -8.18 -4.99
N LEU A 80 -5.35 -8.81 -5.72
CA LEU A 80 -3.92 -8.48 -5.71
C LEU A 80 -3.57 -7.12 -6.33
N ASN A 81 -4.51 -6.52 -7.07
CA ASN A 81 -4.32 -5.21 -7.67
C ASN A 81 -4.90 -4.07 -6.82
N ASP A 82 -5.80 -4.36 -5.88
CA ASP A 82 -6.44 -3.34 -5.02
C ASP A 82 -5.40 -2.57 -4.15
N PRO A 83 -4.41 -3.23 -3.49
CA PRO A 83 -3.35 -2.52 -2.77
C PRO A 83 -2.50 -1.65 -3.70
N LEU A 84 -2.18 -2.13 -4.91
CA LEU A 84 -1.40 -1.37 -5.89
C LEU A 84 -2.13 -0.10 -6.36
N GLN A 85 -3.45 -0.17 -6.46
CA GLN A 85 -4.26 1.01 -6.74
C GLN A 85 -4.18 2.03 -5.60
N SER A 86 -4.25 1.55 -4.35
CA SER A 86 -4.11 2.40 -3.15
C SER A 86 -2.74 3.10 -3.11
N TYR A 87 -1.66 2.41 -3.50
CA TYR A 87 -0.32 3.02 -3.63
C TYR A 87 -0.26 4.09 -4.73
N ARG A 88 -0.92 3.87 -5.88
CA ARG A 88 -0.97 4.87 -6.95
C ARG A 88 -1.65 6.14 -6.49
N GLU A 89 -2.80 6.01 -5.84
CA GLU A 89 -3.55 7.15 -5.30
C GLU A 89 -2.70 7.94 -4.29
N PHE A 90 -2.05 7.24 -3.36
CA PHE A 90 -1.13 7.87 -2.41
C PHE A 90 0.04 8.61 -3.10
N ILE A 91 0.66 8.01 -4.12
CA ILE A 91 1.77 8.62 -4.87
C ILE A 91 1.29 9.87 -5.63
N ASP A 92 0.11 9.82 -6.23
CA ASP A 92 -0.49 10.95 -6.94
C ASP A 92 -0.77 12.11 -5.97
N ASP A 93 -1.38 11.82 -4.82
CA ASP A 93 -1.63 12.82 -3.76
C ASP A 93 -0.32 13.44 -3.25
N PHE A 94 0.69 12.61 -2.99
CA PHE A 94 2.02 13.10 -2.57
C PHE A 94 2.67 13.99 -3.64
N ALA A 95 2.60 13.58 -4.90
CA ALA A 95 3.14 14.36 -6.01
C ALA A 95 2.44 15.72 -6.14
N ASP A 96 1.14 15.79 -5.87
CA ASP A 96 0.38 17.03 -5.90
C ASP A 96 0.75 17.97 -4.75
N VAL A 97 1.00 17.45 -3.55
CA VAL A 97 1.57 18.23 -2.44
C VAL A 97 2.93 18.80 -2.82
N VAL A 98 3.83 18.00 -3.39
CA VAL A 98 5.16 18.45 -3.82
C VAL A 98 5.08 19.52 -4.91
N LYS A 99 4.17 19.38 -5.88
CA LYS A 99 3.95 20.39 -6.93
C LYS A 99 3.39 21.70 -6.36
N ALA A 100 2.61 21.64 -5.28
CA ALA A 100 2.04 22.81 -4.63
C ALA A 100 3.07 23.57 -3.77
N LEU A 101 4.09 22.89 -3.22
CA LEU A 101 5.07 23.47 -2.29
C LEU A 101 5.67 24.81 -2.76
N PRO A 102 6.18 24.97 -3.99
CA PRO A 102 6.77 26.24 -4.41
C PRO A 102 5.79 27.42 -4.34
N ARG A 103 4.50 27.18 -4.63
CA ARG A 103 3.46 28.21 -4.62
C ARG A 103 3.04 28.62 -3.21
N VAL A 104 3.18 27.73 -2.25
CA VAL A 104 2.85 27.98 -0.85
C VAL A 104 4.03 28.63 -0.13
N LEU A 105 5.24 28.11 -0.33
CA LEU A 105 6.47 28.61 0.30
C LEU A 105 6.78 30.08 -0.05
N GLN A 106 6.46 30.54 -1.26
CA GLN A 106 6.63 31.95 -1.66
C GLN A 106 5.81 32.95 -0.82
N HIS A 107 4.75 32.50 -0.14
CA HIS A 107 3.89 33.33 0.70
C HIS A 107 3.99 32.98 2.20
N ALA A 108 4.76 31.94 2.54
CA ALA A 108 4.88 31.45 3.90
C ALA A 108 5.82 32.34 4.72
N SER A 109 5.33 32.83 5.87
CA SER A 109 6.15 33.58 6.86
C SER A 109 6.48 32.74 8.10
N GLY A 110 6.16 31.44 8.08
CA GLY A 110 6.29 30.50 9.19
C GLY A 110 5.89 29.09 8.78
N THR A 111 5.67 28.19 9.74
CA THR A 111 5.28 26.79 9.49
C THR A 111 4.00 26.72 8.65
N VAL A 112 4.04 25.90 7.60
CA VAL A 112 2.92 25.67 6.69
C VAL A 112 2.38 24.27 6.96
N ASP A 113 1.11 24.20 7.35
CA ASP A 113 0.36 22.94 7.36
C ASP A 113 -0.15 22.65 5.94
N MET A 114 0.33 21.56 5.35
CA MET A 114 -0.06 21.09 4.00
C MET A 114 -1.14 19.99 4.07
N GLY A 115 -1.68 19.71 5.26
CA GLY A 115 -2.59 18.60 5.51
C GLY A 115 -1.86 17.28 5.73
N SER A 116 -2.64 16.24 6.04
CA SER A 116 -2.15 14.88 6.24
C SER A 116 -2.31 14.07 4.96
N LEU A 117 -1.25 13.35 4.58
CA LEU A 117 -1.29 12.32 3.56
C LEU A 117 -1.38 10.94 4.23
N GLY A 118 -2.33 10.12 3.78
CA GLY A 118 -2.54 8.77 4.29
C GLY A 118 -2.44 7.74 3.18
N LEU A 119 -1.72 6.65 3.45
CA LEU A 119 -1.81 5.43 2.63
C LEU A 119 -2.94 4.56 3.19
N TYR A 120 -4.04 4.49 2.47
CA TYR A 120 -5.21 3.69 2.86
C TYR A 120 -5.27 2.42 2.01
N LEU A 121 -4.73 1.32 2.53
CA LEU A 121 -4.87 0.03 1.87
C LEU A 121 -6.33 -0.42 1.95
N SER A 122 -6.87 -0.84 0.81
CA SER A 122 -8.20 -1.41 0.73
C SER A 122 -8.19 -2.70 -0.08
N VAL A 123 -8.97 -3.66 0.38
CA VAL A 123 -9.25 -4.91 -0.32
C VAL A 123 -10.77 -5.07 -0.35
N ASP A 124 -11.32 -5.43 -1.51
CA ASP A 124 -12.76 -5.68 -1.63
C ASP A 124 -13.15 -6.98 -0.90
N ASP A 125 -13.60 -6.86 0.36
CA ASP A 125 -14.04 -7.98 1.20
C ASP A 125 -15.09 -8.89 0.52
N LYS A 126 -15.98 -8.30 -0.29
CA LYS A 126 -17.02 -9.06 -1.00
C LYS A 126 -16.40 -9.88 -2.12
N ARG A 127 -15.38 -9.35 -2.79
CA ARG A 127 -14.60 -10.07 -3.80
C ARG A 127 -13.79 -11.20 -3.16
N TYR A 128 -13.15 -10.93 -2.03
CA TYR A 128 -12.43 -11.95 -1.26
C TYR A 128 -13.34 -13.11 -0.84
N ALA A 129 -14.48 -12.81 -0.20
CA ALA A 129 -15.45 -13.84 0.22
C ALA A 129 -15.99 -14.66 -0.97
N ARG A 130 -16.22 -14.02 -2.12
CA ARG A 130 -16.66 -14.69 -3.35
C ARG A 130 -15.60 -15.64 -3.88
N MET A 131 -14.34 -15.22 -3.90
CA MET A 131 -13.22 -16.03 -4.38
C MET A 131 -13.07 -17.29 -3.52
N ILE A 132 -13.08 -17.14 -2.19
CA ILE A 132 -12.98 -18.28 -1.26
C ILE A 132 -14.13 -19.28 -1.49
N LYS A 133 -15.37 -18.79 -1.57
CA LYS A 133 -16.54 -19.64 -1.83
C LYS A 133 -16.42 -20.44 -3.14
N ARG A 134 -15.84 -19.84 -4.18
CA ARG A 134 -15.60 -20.52 -5.47
C ARG A 134 -14.48 -21.55 -5.36
N LEU A 135 -13.44 -21.26 -4.58
CA LEU A 135 -12.33 -22.17 -4.32
C LEU A 135 -12.83 -23.44 -3.59
N ASP A 136 -13.60 -23.27 -2.51
CA ASP A 136 -14.16 -24.36 -1.71
C ASP A 136 -15.05 -25.29 -2.55
N ALA A 137 -15.86 -24.70 -3.43
CA ALA A 137 -16.72 -25.46 -4.35
C ALA A 137 -15.94 -26.35 -5.34
N ILE A 138 -14.67 -26.04 -5.63
CA ILE A 138 -13.80 -26.83 -6.51
C ILE A 138 -12.97 -27.84 -5.71
N THR A 139 -12.51 -27.48 -4.52
CA THR A 139 -11.67 -28.33 -3.68
C THR A 139 -12.47 -29.38 -2.89
N GLY A 140 -13.80 -29.24 -2.82
CA GLY A 140 -14.67 -30.18 -2.13
C GLY A 140 -14.50 -30.16 -0.60
N ALA A 141 -13.98 -29.05 -0.07
CA ALA A 141 -13.84 -28.77 1.36
C ALA A 141 -15.09 -28.08 1.91
#